data_AF-A0A1B6FTE5-F1
#
_entry.id   AF-A0A1B6FTE5-F1
#
_cell.length_a   1.000
_cell.length_b   1.000
_cell.length_c   1.000
_cell.angle_alpha   90.00
_cell.angle_beta   90.00
_cell.angle_gamma   90.00
#
_symmetry.space_group_name_H-M   'P 1'
#
loop_
_entity.id
_entity.type
_entity.pdbx_description
1 polymer ?
#
loop_
_entity_poly.entity_id
_entity_poly.type
_entity_poly.pdbx_seq_one_letter_code
_entity_poly.pdbx_strand_id
1 'polypeptide(L)'
;LPLVHCRFSCGNAVHTRCMFQVARHQLDSQDVSSHRLLTCPLCRGPFCRGTELAEAAKRRVALPVARTRGLSPVSSHDVTCVFCRTHPVVGNLYRCLQCPQVLMCPQCVSCPEYTELHTNHGYAVKKEKWQPVRAANWVPSRPVKPRVPSKQCLISTPLQG
;
A
#
# COMPACT_ATOMS: atom_id res chain seq x y z
N LEU A 1 -13.09 3.48 -3.13
CA LEU A 1 -14.34 3.87 -3.84
C LEU A 1 -14.14 3.54 -5.33
N PRO A 2 -15.02 2.81 -6.03
CA PRO A 2 -14.83 2.50 -7.45
C PRO A 2 -14.70 3.74 -8.31
N LEU A 3 -13.97 3.53 -9.39
CA LEU A 3 -13.62 4.52 -10.39
C LEU A 3 -14.43 4.28 -11.66
N VAL A 4 -14.64 5.36 -12.40
CA VAL A 4 -15.15 5.37 -13.76
C VAL A 4 -14.19 6.23 -14.60
N HIS A 5 -14.00 5.89 -15.86
CA HIS A 5 -13.02 6.55 -16.73
C HIS A 5 -13.72 7.38 -17.80
N CYS A 6 -13.04 8.43 -18.23
CA CYS A 6 -13.44 9.22 -19.39
C CYS A 6 -13.29 8.38 -20.66
N ARG A 7 -14.39 7.77 -21.13
CA ARG A 7 -14.38 6.83 -22.25
C ARG A 7 -14.24 7.50 -23.61
N PHE A 8 -14.67 8.75 -23.72
CA PHE A 8 -14.78 9.45 -25.00
C PHE A 8 -13.78 10.60 -25.17
N SER A 9 -12.87 10.80 -24.21
CA SER A 9 -11.88 11.88 -24.27
C SER A 9 -10.60 11.52 -23.49
N CYS A 10 -10.27 12.21 -22.40
CA CYS A 10 -8.93 12.17 -21.81
C CYS A 10 -8.49 10.89 -21.08
N GLY A 11 -9.31 9.83 -21.01
CA GLY A 11 -8.97 8.56 -20.36
C GLY A 11 -8.85 8.61 -18.82
N ASN A 12 -8.82 9.79 -18.20
CA ASN A 12 -8.63 9.93 -16.76
C ASN A 12 -9.77 9.31 -15.94
N ALA A 13 -9.42 8.82 -14.75
CA ALA A 13 -10.32 8.18 -13.81
C ALA A 13 -10.90 9.18 -12.80
N VAL A 14 -12.18 9.01 -12.46
CA VAL A 14 -12.89 9.78 -11.43
C VAL A 14 -13.63 8.81 -10.51
N HIS A 15 -13.69 9.10 -9.21
CA HIS A 15 -14.52 8.30 -8.29
C HIS A 15 -15.99 8.35 -8.72
N THR A 16 -16.65 7.20 -8.73
CA THR A 16 -18.10 7.06 -8.99
C THR A 16 -18.93 8.07 -8.19
N ARG A 17 -18.63 8.28 -6.89
CA ARG A 17 -19.31 9.29 -6.03
C ARG A 17 -19.12 10.73 -6.51
N CYS A 18 -17.91 11.11 -6.90
CA CYS A 18 -17.62 12.45 -7.42
C CYS A 18 -18.33 12.67 -8.77
N MET A 19 -18.35 11.64 -9.62
CA MET A 19 -19.04 11.72 -10.90
C MET A 19 -20.56 11.78 -10.75
N PHE A 20 -21.15 11.20 -9.68
CA PHE A 20 -22.57 11.41 -9.37
C PHE A 20 -22.90 12.86 -9.01
N GLN A 21 -21.98 13.57 -8.33
CA GLN A 21 -22.17 14.99 -8.06
C GLN A 21 -22.16 15.81 -9.36
N VAL A 22 -21.25 15.46 -10.28
CA VAL A 22 -21.22 16.04 -11.63
C VAL A 22 -22.51 15.73 -12.39
N ALA A 23 -22.99 14.50 -12.35
CA ALA A 23 -24.24 14.10 -13.01
C ALA A 23 -25.45 14.87 -12.48
N ARG A 24 -25.58 15.00 -11.15
CA ARG A 24 -26.67 15.77 -10.50
C ARG A 24 -26.66 17.25 -10.87
N HIS A 25 -25.49 17.82 -11.14
CA HIS A 25 -25.39 19.21 -11.57
C HIS A 25 -25.75 19.38 -13.06
N GLN A 26 -25.49 18.37 -13.89
CA GLN A 26 -25.70 18.43 -15.34
C GLN A 26 -27.08 17.98 -15.80
N LEU A 27 -27.73 17.13 -14.99
CA LEU A 27 -29.06 16.61 -15.24
C LEU A 27 -30.02 17.38 -14.34
N ASP A 28 -30.93 18.13 -14.95
CA ASP A 28 -31.98 18.92 -14.26
C ASP A 28 -32.94 18.03 -13.43
N SER A 29 -32.95 16.73 -13.73
CA SER A 29 -33.64 15.67 -12.99
C SER A 29 -32.66 14.77 -12.24
N GLN A 30 -33.08 14.25 -11.08
CA GLN A 30 -32.32 13.25 -10.31
C GLN A 30 -32.09 11.91 -11.06
N ASP A 31 -32.67 11.72 -12.25
CA ASP A 31 -32.49 10.49 -13.02
C ASP A 31 -31.14 10.42 -13.75
N VAL A 32 -30.20 9.73 -13.11
CA VAL A 32 -28.85 9.44 -13.63
C VAL A 32 -28.88 8.30 -14.68
N SER A 33 -30.03 7.68 -14.94
CA SER A 33 -30.17 6.55 -15.88
C SER A 33 -30.37 6.99 -17.34
N SER A 34 -30.26 8.28 -17.65
CA SER A 34 -30.39 8.78 -19.01
C SER A 34 -29.25 8.31 -19.94
N HIS A 35 -29.56 8.18 -21.23
CA HIS A 35 -28.57 7.90 -22.29
C HIS A 35 -27.68 9.11 -22.62
N ARG A 36 -27.88 10.26 -21.95
CA ARG A 36 -27.12 11.49 -22.17
C ARG A 36 -25.67 11.30 -21.70
N LEU A 37 -24.73 11.86 -22.48
CA LEU A 37 -23.31 11.88 -22.12
C LEU A 37 -23.06 12.93 -21.05
N LEU A 38 -22.40 12.52 -19.97
CA LEU A 38 -21.91 13.42 -18.93
C LEU A 38 -20.63 14.11 -19.41
N THR A 39 -20.38 15.32 -18.91
CA THR A 39 -19.15 16.06 -19.20
C THR A 39 -18.06 15.73 -18.19
N CYS A 40 -16.83 15.52 -18.68
CA CYS A 40 -15.67 15.21 -17.86
C CYS A 40 -15.25 16.44 -17.05
N PRO A 41 -15.10 16.33 -15.72
CA PRO A 41 -14.65 17.47 -14.90
C PRO A 41 -13.18 17.84 -15.14
N LEU A 42 -12.39 16.96 -15.78
CA LEU A 42 -10.96 17.16 -15.99
C LEU A 42 -10.65 17.77 -17.37
N CYS A 43 -11.23 17.23 -18.44
CA CYS A 43 -10.97 17.70 -19.80
C CYS A 43 -12.13 18.49 -20.43
N ARG A 44 -13.28 18.61 -19.73
CA ARG A 44 -14.51 19.25 -20.23
C ARG A 44 -15.11 18.61 -21.50
N GLY A 45 -14.54 17.50 -21.98
CA GLY A 45 -15.08 16.70 -23.08
C GLY A 45 -16.14 15.68 -22.66
N PRO A 46 -16.71 14.91 -23.60
CA PRO A 46 -17.65 13.83 -23.29
C PRO A 46 -16.96 12.75 -22.44
N PHE A 47 -17.61 12.34 -21.36
CA PHE A 47 -17.05 11.43 -20.36
C PHE A 47 -17.56 10.00 -20.49
N CYS A 48 -18.80 9.77 -20.06
CA CYS A 48 -19.51 8.49 -20.13
C CYS A 48 -21.02 8.75 -20.10
N ARG A 49 -21.83 7.76 -20.43
CA ARG A 49 -23.28 7.81 -20.26
C ARG A 49 -23.66 7.65 -18.79
N GLY A 50 -24.83 8.14 -18.42
CA GLY A 50 -25.38 7.96 -17.07
C GLY A 50 -25.56 6.49 -16.69
N THR A 51 -26.02 5.65 -17.62
CA THR A 51 -26.12 4.19 -17.44
C THR A 51 -24.77 3.55 -17.12
N GLU A 52 -23.69 3.96 -17.79
CA GLU A 52 -22.33 3.46 -17.53
C GLU A 52 -21.83 3.85 -16.13
N LEU A 53 -22.17 5.07 -15.67
CA LEU A 53 -21.87 5.53 -14.32
C LEU A 53 -22.64 4.72 -13.27
N ALA A 54 -23.94 4.47 -13.50
CA ALA A 54 -24.79 3.66 -12.62
C ALA A 54 -24.28 2.21 -12.53
N GLU A 55 -23.89 1.59 -13.64
CA GLU A 55 -23.29 0.26 -13.67
C GLU A 55 -21.94 0.22 -12.96
N ALA A 56 -21.07 1.22 -13.17
CA ALA A 56 -19.80 1.33 -12.46
C ALA A 56 -19.98 1.46 -10.93
N ALA A 57 -21.08 2.07 -10.48
CA ALA A 57 -21.43 2.16 -9.07
C ALA A 57 -21.89 0.81 -8.50
N LYS A 58 -22.67 0.02 -9.26
CA LYS A 58 -23.10 -1.34 -8.88
C LYS A 58 -21.94 -2.33 -8.79
N ARG A 59 -20.86 -2.12 -9.56
CA ARG A 59 -19.63 -2.92 -9.48
C ARG A 59 -18.95 -2.89 -8.10
N ARG A 60 -19.37 -2.00 -7.16
CA ARG A 60 -19.02 -2.09 -5.72
C ARG A 60 -19.35 -3.45 -5.12
N VAL A 61 -20.45 -4.06 -5.55
CA VAL A 61 -20.97 -5.32 -5.00
C VAL A 61 -20.23 -6.53 -5.58
N ALA A 62 -19.51 -6.35 -6.70
CA ALA A 62 -18.79 -7.40 -7.41
C ALA A 62 -17.26 -7.15 -7.44
N LEU A 63 -16.69 -6.53 -6.39
CA LEU A 63 -15.31 -6.89 -6.07
C LEU A 63 -15.35 -8.37 -5.71
N PRO A 64 -14.71 -9.27 -6.48
CA PRO A 64 -14.77 -10.66 -6.13
C PRO A 64 -14.13 -10.80 -4.75
N VAL A 65 -14.92 -11.29 -3.79
CA VAL A 65 -14.48 -11.92 -2.54
C VAL A 65 -13.34 -12.93 -2.81
N ALA A 66 -13.14 -13.35 -4.07
CA ALA A 66 -11.98 -14.11 -4.50
C ALA A 66 -10.61 -13.42 -4.28
N ARG A 67 -10.50 -12.08 -4.22
CA ARG A 67 -9.20 -11.43 -3.90
C ARG A 67 -8.89 -11.36 -2.41
N THR A 68 -9.86 -11.56 -1.53
CA THR A 68 -9.61 -11.72 -0.09
C THR A 68 -9.32 -13.17 0.28
N ARG A 69 -9.70 -14.15 -0.56
CA ARG A 69 -9.43 -15.59 -0.36
C ARG A 69 -7.94 -16.00 -0.47
N GLY A 70 -7.02 -15.06 -0.64
CA GLY A 70 -5.57 -15.30 -0.62
C GLY A 70 -4.77 -14.28 0.22
N LEU A 71 -5.43 -13.34 0.88
CA LEU A 71 -4.78 -12.45 1.85
C LEU A 71 -4.94 -13.10 3.22
N SER A 72 -3.99 -13.97 3.58
CA SER A 72 -3.88 -14.42 4.96
C SER A 72 -3.80 -13.19 5.88
N PRO A 73 -4.40 -13.22 7.08
CA PRO A 73 -4.22 -12.15 8.05
C PRO A 73 -2.73 -11.81 8.15
N VAL A 74 -2.38 -10.53 7.94
CA VAL A 74 -0.99 -10.10 8.08
C VAL A 74 -0.62 -10.30 9.54
N SER A 75 0.42 -11.09 9.81
CA SER A 75 0.90 -11.34 11.15
C SER A 75 1.25 -10.02 11.84
N SER A 76 0.79 -9.85 13.06
CA SER A 76 1.22 -8.75 13.94
C SER A 76 1.95 -9.36 15.11
N HIS A 77 3.13 -8.81 15.43
CA HIS A 77 3.97 -9.27 16.52
C HIS A 77 4.11 -8.14 17.53
N ASP A 78 3.80 -8.43 18.80
CA ASP A 78 3.99 -7.50 19.92
C ASP A 78 5.48 -7.37 20.28
N VAL A 79 6.23 -6.82 19.34
CA VAL A 79 7.68 -6.66 19.35
C VAL A 79 8.00 -5.30 18.76
N THR A 80 8.96 -4.62 19.35
CA THR A 80 9.50 -3.35 18.84
C THR A 80 10.71 -3.65 17.96
N CYS A 81 10.74 -3.14 16.74
CA CYS A 81 11.93 -3.25 15.90
C CYS A 81 13.10 -2.51 16.55
N VAL A 82 14.24 -3.19 16.72
CA VAL A 82 15.43 -2.59 17.37
C VAL A 82 15.96 -1.36 16.63
N PHE A 83 15.81 -1.32 15.30
CA PHE A 83 16.35 -0.27 14.45
C PHE A 83 15.40 0.92 14.28
N CYS A 84 14.20 0.71 13.72
CA CYS A 84 13.26 1.80 13.44
C CYS A 84 12.28 2.11 14.58
N ARG A 85 12.31 1.33 15.67
CA ARG A 85 11.43 1.49 16.84
C ARG A 85 9.93 1.34 16.58
N THR A 86 9.52 0.89 15.38
CA THR A 86 8.13 0.59 15.07
C THR A 86 7.61 -0.53 15.96
N HIS A 87 6.40 -0.33 16.50
CA HIS A 87 5.65 -1.27 17.33
C HIS A 87 4.15 -1.15 17.01
N PRO A 88 3.40 -2.25 16.93
CA PRO A 88 3.90 -3.63 16.78
C PRO A 88 4.56 -3.84 15.42
N VAL A 89 5.43 -4.86 15.30
CA VAL A 89 5.98 -5.25 13.99
C VAL A 89 4.90 -5.98 13.20
N VAL A 90 4.50 -5.39 12.07
CA VAL A 90 3.50 -5.94 11.15
C VAL A 90 4.19 -6.64 9.97
N GLY A 91 3.72 -7.84 9.61
CA GLY A 91 4.30 -8.72 8.61
C GLY A 91 5.30 -9.71 9.21
N ASN A 92 6.32 -10.08 8.41
CA ASN A 92 7.37 -10.99 8.85
C ASN A 92 8.23 -10.35 9.95
N LEU A 93 8.37 -11.03 11.09
CA LEU A 93 9.37 -10.68 12.10
C LEU A 93 10.67 -11.44 11.84
N TYR A 94 11.80 -10.75 11.84
CA TYR A 94 13.12 -11.32 11.63
C TYR A 94 13.94 -11.29 12.92
N ARG A 95 14.72 -12.34 13.17
CA ARG A 95 15.76 -12.37 14.20
C ARG A 95 17.11 -12.64 13.56
N CYS A 96 18.17 -12.11 14.18
CA CYS A 96 19.52 -12.58 13.90
C CYS A 96 19.74 -13.96 14.53
N LEU A 97 20.53 -14.82 13.89
CA LEU A 97 20.94 -16.12 14.45
C LEU A 97 22.11 -15.98 15.44
N GLN A 98 22.91 -14.94 15.28
CA GLN A 98 24.10 -14.66 16.11
C GLN A 98 23.83 -13.65 17.22
N CYS A 99 22.87 -12.74 17.05
CA CYS A 99 22.56 -11.68 18.01
C CYS A 99 21.11 -11.83 18.54
N PRO A 100 20.90 -12.48 19.72
CA PRO A 100 19.56 -12.80 20.22
C PRO A 100 18.64 -11.58 20.45
N GLN A 101 19.23 -10.43 20.80
CA GLN A 101 18.53 -9.17 21.03
C GLN A 101 18.05 -8.47 19.74
N VAL A 102 18.48 -8.95 18.57
CA VAL A 102 18.14 -8.34 17.29
C VAL A 102 16.81 -8.91 16.79
N LEU A 103 15.77 -8.09 16.89
CA LEU A 103 14.45 -8.33 16.30
C LEU A 103 14.09 -7.17 15.36
N MET A 104 13.68 -7.49 14.13
CA MET A 104 13.52 -6.52 13.06
C MET A 104 12.26 -6.70 12.23
N CYS A 105 11.73 -5.58 11.73
CA CYS A 105 10.68 -5.56 10.74
C CYS A 105 11.21 -5.87 9.32
N PRO A 106 10.32 -6.15 8.35
CA PRO A 106 10.71 -6.45 6.97
C PRO A 106 11.51 -5.32 6.29
N GLN A 107 11.28 -4.08 6.67
CA GLN A 107 11.97 -2.93 6.10
C GLN A 107 13.42 -2.84 6.58
N CYS A 108 13.66 -3.05 7.88
CA CYS A 108 14.99 -2.90 8.46
C CYS A 108 15.92 -4.06 8.13
N VAL A 109 15.41 -5.28 8.01
CA VAL A 109 16.24 -6.43 7.56
C VAL A 109 16.68 -6.31 6.10
N SER A 110 16.03 -5.44 5.32
CA SER A 110 16.41 -5.11 3.93
C SER A 110 17.18 -3.79 3.81
N CYS A 111 17.49 -3.12 4.93
CA CYS A 111 18.12 -1.81 4.95
C CYS A 111 19.66 -1.97 4.89
N PRO A 112 20.34 -1.44 3.86
CA PRO A 112 21.80 -1.57 3.70
C PRO A 112 22.57 -1.17 4.96
N GLU A 113 22.19 -0.04 5.56
CA GLU A 113 22.84 0.55 6.73
C GLU A 113 22.86 -0.41 7.93
N TYR A 114 21.84 -1.26 8.05
CA TYR A 114 21.81 -2.29 9.09
C TYR A 114 22.51 -3.56 8.63
N THR A 115 22.23 -4.03 7.41
CA THR A 115 22.76 -5.30 6.91
C THR A 115 24.28 -5.29 6.75
N GLU A 116 24.88 -4.12 6.50
CA GLU A 116 26.34 -3.95 6.46
C GLU A 116 27.01 -4.26 7.81
N LEU A 117 26.35 -3.93 8.92
CA LEU A 117 26.82 -4.28 10.28
C LEU A 117 26.70 -5.78 10.58
N HIS A 118 25.95 -6.52 9.76
CA HIS A 118 25.58 -7.92 9.97
C HIS A 118 25.80 -8.76 8.70
N THR A 119 26.82 -8.42 7.92
CA THR A 119 27.13 -9.05 6.62
C THR A 119 27.40 -10.55 6.72
N ASN A 120 28.01 -10.99 7.83
CA ASN A 120 28.32 -12.41 8.07
C ASN A 120 27.30 -13.11 8.99
N HIS A 121 26.16 -12.48 9.26
CA HIS A 121 25.13 -13.05 10.13
C HIS A 121 23.99 -13.67 9.34
N GLY A 122 23.47 -14.77 9.87
CA GLY A 122 22.27 -15.43 9.36
C GLY A 122 21.03 -14.81 10.00
N TYR A 123 19.92 -14.87 9.28
CA TYR A 123 18.62 -14.42 9.78
C TYR A 123 17.62 -15.56 9.81
N ALA A 124 16.65 -15.48 10.70
CA ALA A 124 15.47 -16.33 10.69
C ALA A 124 14.20 -15.49 10.71
N VAL A 125 13.15 -15.97 10.04
CA VAL A 125 11.83 -15.35 9.99
C VAL A 125 10.86 -16.10 10.90
N LYS A 126 9.99 -15.37 11.61
CA LYS A 126 8.93 -15.93 12.45
C LYS A 126 7.74 -16.32 11.56
N LYS A 127 7.46 -17.61 11.48
CA LYS A 127 6.15 -18.15 11.05
C LYS A 127 5.49 -18.77 12.29
N GLU A 128 5.03 -20.02 12.22
CA GLU A 128 4.70 -20.81 13.42
C GLU A 128 5.95 -21.06 14.28
N LYS A 129 7.08 -21.35 13.63
CA LYS A 129 8.41 -21.48 14.24
C LYS A 129 9.41 -20.58 13.52
N TRP A 130 10.56 -20.34 14.15
CA TRP A 130 11.66 -19.63 13.51
C TRP A 130 12.25 -20.49 12.38
N GLN A 131 12.34 -19.93 11.17
CA GLN A 131 12.93 -20.60 10.01
C GLN A 131 14.09 -19.77 9.44
N PRO A 132 15.26 -20.36 9.18
CA PRO A 132 16.39 -19.63 8.61
C PRO A 132 16.06 -19.09 7.20
N VAL A 133 16.50 -17.87 6.93
CA VAL A 133 16.39 -17.21 5.63
C VAL A 133 17.60 -17.63 4.80
N ARG A 134 17.36 -18.33 3.68
CA ARG A 134 18.44 -18.67 2.73
C ARG A 134 18.82 -17.42 1.94
N ALA A 135 20.11 -17.18 1.73
CA ALA A 135 20.63 -16.02 1.00
C ALA A 135 20.01 -15.85 -0.40
N ALA A 136 19.71 -16.94 -1.10
CA ALA A 136 19.08 -16.92 -2.43
C ALA A 136 17.63 -16.38 -2.45
N ASN A 137 16.95 -16.36 -1.29
CA ASN A 137 15.57 -15.88 -1.16
C ASN A 137 15.47 -14.48 -0.53
N TRP A 138 16.62 -13.82 -0.30
CA TRP A 138 16.64 -12.44 0.13
C TRP A 138 16.35 -11.56 -1.09
N VAL A 139 15.06 -11.38 -1.37
CA VAL A 139 14.61 -10.36 -2.31
C VAL A 139 14.44 -9.08 -1.49
N PRO A 140 15.27 -8.04 -1.68
CA PRO A 140 15.00 -6.75 -1.06
C PRO A 140 13.62 -6.31 -1.55
N SER A 141 12.70 -6.13 -0.59
CA SER A 141 11.40 -5.53 -0.89
C SER A 141 11.67 -4.23 -1.63
N ARG A 142 11.06 -4.04 -2.81
CA ARG A 142 11.19 -2.80 -3.58
C ARG A 142 11.02 -1.61 -2.61
N PRO A 143 11.95 -0.64 -2.59
CA PRO A 143 11.94 0.42 -1.58
C PRO A 143 10.61 1.15 -1.65
N VAL A 144 9.75 0.90 -0.66
CA VAL A 144 8.58 1.74 -0.43
C VAL A 144 9.15 2.99 0.22
N LYS A 145 9.13 4.09 -0.54
CA LYS A 145 9.56 5.40 -0.05
C LYS A 145 8.94 5.61 1.34
N PRO A 146 9.74 5.96 2.37
CA PRO A 146 9.20 6.21 3.69
C PRO A 146 8.06 7.21 3.58
N ARG A 147 6.92 6.91 4.19
CA ARG A 147 5.94 7.95 4.50
C ARG A 147 6.57 8.79 5.61
N VAL A 148 7.34 9.79 5.20
CA VAL A 148 7.97 10.77 6.10
C VAL A 148 6.87 11.36 6.98
N PRO A 149 7.07 11.34 8.30
CA PRO A 149 7.41 12.60 8.93
C PRO A 149 8.80 12.51 9.57
N SER A 150 9.57 13.52 9.22
CA SER A 150 10.88 13.90 9.68
C SER A 150 11.12 13.62 11.16
N LYS A 151 12.06 12.72 11.45
CA LYS A 151 13.17 13.04 12.35
C LYS A 151 14.44 12.56 11.67
N GLN A 152 15.31 13.53 11.37
CA GLN A 152 16.64 13.31 10.85
C GLN A 152 17.32 12.20 11.66
N CYS A 153 18.08 11.36 10.95
CA CYS A 153 19.09 10.50 11.55
C CYS A 153 20.09 11.39 12.30
N LEU A 154 19.81 11.71 13.56
CA LEU A 154 20.76 12.33 14.46
C LEU A 154 21.63 11.21 15.01
N ILE A 155 22.63 10.85 14.23
CA ILE A 155 23.83 10.22 14.77
C ILE A 155 24.60 11.37 15.40
N SER A 156 24.45 11.54 16.71
CA SER A 156 25.34 12.38 17.50
C SER A 156 26.78 11.89 17.31
N THR A 157 27.64 12.84 16.96
CA THR A 157 29.10 12.78 16.80
C THR A 157 29.82 11.88 17.81
N PRO A 158 30.87 11.14 17.41
CA PRO A 158 31.83 10.61 18.35
C PRO A 158 32.73 11.75 18.88
N LEU A 159 32.83 11.86 20.21
CA LEU A 159 33.90 12.54 20.92
C LEU A 159 35.25 11.94 20.53
N GLN A 160 36.15 12.73 19.95
CA GLN A 160 37.59 12.50 19.96
C GLN A 160 38.33 13.84 19.99
N GLY A 161 39.19 14.01 21.01
CA GLY A 161 40.04 15.18 21.24
C GLY A 161 40.14 15.49 22.73
#